data_AF-A0A533B5T8-F1
#
_entry.id   AF-A0A533B5T8-F1
#
_cell.length_a   1.000
_cell.length_b   1.000
_cell.length_c   1.000
_cell.angle_alpha   90.00
_cell.angle_beta   90.00
_cell.angle_gamma   90.00
#
_symmetry.space_group_name_H-M   'P 1'
#
loop_
_entity.id
_entity.type
_entity.pdbx_description
1 polymer ?
#
loop_
_entity_poly.entity_id
_entity_poly.type
_entity_poly.pdbx_seq_one_letter_code
_entity_poly.pdbx_strand_id
1 'polypeptide(L)'
;MAMGMGELGWSPQVFWQSTLPELLAAYRGLQEREKGAYRRAGTIASAIYNVNRKPEADPVHPEDIFPFLLTAEERLAQEWTRITAGIEADDEEQES
;
A
#
# COMPACT_ATOMS: atom_id res chain seq x y z
N MET A 1 -12.51 14.44 24.04
CA MET A 1 -11.34 14.85 23.25
C MET A 1 -11.67 14.50 21.80
N ALA A 2 -11.73 15.46 20.87
CA ALA A 2 -12.11 15.15 19.49
C ALA A 2 -10.97 14.36 18.84
N MET A 3 -11.24 13.11 18.43
CA MET A 3 -10.24 12.18 17.88
C MET A 3 -9.38 12.80 16.76
N GLY A 4 -9.96 13.70 15.96
CA GLY A 4 -9.24 14.37 14.86
C GLY A 4 -8.06 15.27 15.26
N MET A 5 -8.03 15.87 16.46
CA MET A 5 -6.91 16.74 16.84
C MET A 5 -5.64 15.95 17.22
N GLY A 6 -5.83 14.82 17.91
CA GLY A 6 -4.71 13.98 18.36
C GLY A 6 -3.99 13.31 17.18
N GLU A 7 -4.75 12.85 16.19
CA GLU A 7 -4.21 12.21 14.99
C GLU A 7 -3.40 13.17 14.11
N LEU A 8 -3.88 14.42 13.99
CA LEU A 8 -3.19 15.50 13.30
C LEU A 8 -1.99 16.06 14.07
N GLY A 9 -1.86 15.76 15.36
CA GLY A 9 -0.80 16.29 16.23
C GLY A 9 -0.93 17.80 16.50
N TRP A 10 -2.15 18.33 16.43
CA TRP A 10 -2.42 19.76 16.60
C TRP A 10 -2.91 20.09 18.01
N SER A 11 -2.51 21.26 18.50
CA SER A 11 -3.13 21.83 19.70
C SER A 11 -4.57 22.27 19.41
N PRO A 12 -5.45 22.36 20.42
CA PRO A 12 -6.81 22.84 20.23
C PRO A 12 -6.87 24.23 19.58
N GLN A 13 -5.97 25.14 19.96
CA GLN A 13 -5.91 26.49 19.38
C GLN A 13 -5.63 26.46 17.89
N VAL A 14 -4.65 25.66 17.45
CA VAL A 14 -4.33 25.52 16.02
C VAL A 14 -5.53 24.97 15.27
N PHE A 15 -6.13 23.86 15.75
CA PHE A 15 -7.25 23.22 15.08
C PHE A 15 -8.45 24.14 14.86
N TRP A 16 -8.86 24.90 15.88
CA TRP A 16 -10.01 25.79 15.78
C TRP A 16 -9.74 27.08 14.99
N GLN A 17 -8.47 27.43 14.76
CA GLN A 17 -8.06 28.60 13.98
C GLN A 17 -7.69 28.25 12.53
N SER A 18 -7.54 26.97 12.21
CA SER A 18 -7.22 26.51 10.86
C SER A 18 -8.40 26.64 9.90
N THR A 19 -8.04 26.83 8.64
CA THR A 19 -8.95 26.85 7.49
C THR A 19 -9.17 25.44 6.93
N LEU A 20 -10.23 25.26 6.13
CA LEU A 20 -10.49 23.99 5.45
C LEU A 20 -9.33 23.52 4.55
N PRO A 21 -8.68 24.38 3.73
CA PRO A 21 -7.50 23.98 2.95
C PRO A 21 -6.33 23.47 3.81
N GLU A 22 -6.06 24.10 4.95
CA GLU A 22 -5.00 23.66 5.87
C GLU A 22 -5.32 22.32 6.50
N LEU A 23 -6.58 22.11 6.87
CA LEU A 23 -7.05 20.82 7.40
C LEU A 23 -6.95 19.70 6.35
N LEU A 24 -7.30 19.98 5.09
CA LEU A 24 -7.14 19.03 3.98
C LEU A 24 -5.66 18.71 3.73
N ALA A 25 -4.77 19.70 3.81
CA ALA A 25 -3.34 19.47 3.66
C ALA A 25 -2.77 18.61 4.80
N ALA A 26 -3.17 18.89 6.05
CA ALA A 26 -2.78 18.12 7.21
C ALA A 26 -3.29 16.67 7.13
N TYR A 27 -4.54 16.49 6.71
CA TYR A 27 -5.13 15.16 6.52
C TYR A 27 -4.39 14.36 5.43
N ARG A 28 -4.05 14.98 4.29
CA ARG A 28 -3.22 14.32 3.25
C ARG A 28 -1.87 13.90 3.81
N GLY A 29 -1.22 14.76 4.61
CA GLY A 29 0.03 14.43 5.28
C GLY A 29 -0.10 13.24 6.24
N LEU A 30 -1.20 13.17 7.00
CA LEU A 30 -1.51 12.04 7.86
C LEU A 30 -1.68 10.75 7.04
N GLN A 31 -2.46 10.78 5.96
CA GLN A 31 -2.66 9.63 5.08
C GLN A 31 -1.34 9.12 4.48
N GLU A 32 -0.45 10.00 4.04
CA GLU A 32 0.86 9.60 3.53
C GLU A 32 1.76 9.01 4.62
N ARG A 33 1.72 9.54 5.85
CA ARG A 33 2.43 8.96 6.99
C ARG A 33 1.94 7.55 7.30
N GLU A 34 0.63 7.34 7.31
CA GLU A 34 0.02 6.04 7.55
C GLU A 34 0.34 5.05 6.43
N LYS A 35 0.24 5.44 5.16
CA LYS A 35 0.71 4.63 4.03
C LYS A 35 2.16 4.20 4.20
N GLY A 36 3.04 5.11 4.65
CA GLY A 36 4.43 4.79 4.96
C GLY A 36 4.56 3.73 6.06
N ALA A 37 3.70 3.76 7.09
CA ALA A 37 3.67 2.74 8.14
C ALA A 37 3.18 1.38 7.60
N TYR A 38 2.13 1.36 6.80
CA TYR A 38 1.63 0.14 6.15
C TYR A 38 2.66 -0.45 5.18
N ARG A 39 3.38 0.38 4.42
CA ARG A 39 4.47 -0.08 3.55
C ARG A 39 5.55 -0.82 4.35
N ARG A 40 6.00 -0.24 5.47
CA ARG A 40 6.99 -0.90 6.36
C ARG A 40 6.47 -2.21 6.94
N ALA A 41 5.22 -2.22 7.42
CA ALA A 41 4.59 -3.43 7.96
C ALA A 41 4.47 -4.51 6.88
N GLY A 42 4.06 -4.13 5.67
CA GLY A 42 3.96 -5.01 4.52
C GLY A 42 5.32 -5.58 4.11
N THR A 43 6.38 -4.79 4.13
CA THR A 43 7.76 -5.26 3.84
C THR A 43 8.21 -6.31 4.84
N ILE A 44 7.95 -6.11 6.13
CA ILE A 44 8.31 -7.08 7.16
C ILE A 44 7.50 -8.37 6.99
N ALA A 45 6.18 -8.24 6.80
CA ALA A 45 5.30 -9.39 6.61
C ALA A 45 5.65 -10.18 5.35
N SER A 46 5.93 -9.50 4.25
CA SER A 46 6.29 -10.14 2.98
C SER A 46 7.66 -10.81 3.06
N ALA A 47 8.64 -10.20 3.73
CA ALA A 47 9.94 -10.81 3.96
C ALA A 47 9.83 -12.10 4.80
N ILE A 48 9.04 -12.07 5.90
CA ILE A 48 8.77 -13.24 6.73
C ILE A 48 8.10 -14.34 5.90
N TYR A 49 7.12 -13.99 5.08
CA TYR A 49 6.41 -14.96 4.26
C TYR A 49 7.32 -15.58 3.18
N ASN A 50 8.06 -14.76 2.46
CA ASN A 50 8.92 -15.20 1.35
C ASN A 50 10.08 -16.09 1.81
N VAL A 51 10.65 -15.83 2.99
CA VAL A 51 11.75 -16.67 3.53
C VAL A 51 11.30 -18.11 3.82
N ASN A 52 9.98 -18.32 3.99
CA ASN A 52 9.38 -19.62 4.27
C ASN A 52 8.75 -20.27 3.02
N ARG A 53 8.92 -19.69 1.83
CA ARG A 53 8.40 -20.22 0.56
C ARG A 53 9.45 -21.04 -0.20
N LYS A 54 8.97 -21.77 -1.21
CA LYS A 54 9.84 -22.41 -2.21
C LYS A 54 10.64 -21.35 -2.98
N PRO A 55 11.92 -21.59 -3.30
CA PRO A 55 12.77 -20.64 -4.03
C PRO A 55 12.20 -20.20 -5.38
N GLU A 56 11.41 -21.06 -6.04
CA GLU A 56 10.84 -20.77 -7.37
C GLU A 56 9.49 -20.05 -7.31
N ALA A 57 8.92 -19.82 -6.11
CA ALA A 57 7.63 -19.16 -5.99
C ALA A 57 7.77 -17.64 -6.13
N ASP A 58 6.80 -17.02 -6.79
CA ASP A 58 6.76 -15.57 -6.90
C ASP A 58 6.77 -14.89 -5.51
N PRO A 59 7.65 -13.89 -5.32
CA PRO A 59 7.74 -13.19 -4.06
C PRO A 59 6.46 -12.39 -3.82
N VAL A 60 5.94 -12.48 -2.61
CA VAL A 60 4.88 -11.59 -2.15
C VAL A 60 5.50 -10.22 -1.86
N HIS A 61 4.81 -9.17 -2.26
CA HIS A 61 5.20 -7.79 -2.04
C HIS A 61 4.26 -7.10 -1.03
N PRO A 62 4.68 -5.98 -0.40
CA PRO A 62 3.83 -5.22 0.52
C PRO A 62 2.46 -4.86 -0.06
N GLU A 63 2.39 -4.60 -1.36
CA GLU A 63 1.17 -4.18 -2.05
C GLU A 63 0.15 -5.31 -2.20
N ASP A 64 0.61 -6.57 -2.19
CA ASP A 64 -0.26 -7.75 -2.20
C ASP A 64 -1.03 -7.90 -0.88
N ILE A 65 -0.42 -7.42 0.21
CA ILE A 65 -1.01 -7.44 1.56
C ILE A 65 -1.85 -6.17 1.79
N PHE A 66 -1.37 -5.02 1.29
CA PHE A 66 -2.01 -3.72 1.44
C PHE A 66 -2.25 -3.06 0.06
N PRO A 67 -3.33 -3.41 -0.66
CA PRO A 67 -3.55 -2.95 -2.04
C PRO A 67 -3.74 -1.43 -2.22
N PHE A 68 -4.06 -0.71 -1.14
CA PHE A 68 -4.18 0.76 -1.14
C PHE A 68 -2.83 1.48 -1.19
N LEU A 69 -1.71 0.76 -1.09
CA LEU A 69 -0.37 1.29 -1.32
C LEU A 69 -0.10 1.60 -2.79
N LEU A 70 -0.86 0.98 -3.70
CA LEU A 70 -0.85 1.27 -5.13
C LEU A 70 -1.87 2.37 -5.46
N THR A 71 -1.49 3.23 -6.39
CA THR A 71 -2.45 4.05 -7.13
C THR A 71 -3.36 3.18 -8.00
N ALA A 72 -4.48 3.74 -8.47
CA ALA A 72 -5.38 3.03 -9.38
C ALA A 72 -4.67 2.61 -10.69
N GLU A 73 -3.78 3.47 -11.20
CA GLU A 73 -2.99 3.19 -12.41
C GLU A 73 -1.96 2.07 -12.19
N GLU A 74 -1.24 2.10 -11.08
CA GLU A 74 -0.25 1.05 -10.74
C GLU A 74 -0.93 -0.30 -10.50
N ARG A 75 -2.13 -0.31 -9.92
CA ARG A 75 -2.91 -1.55 -9.72
C ARG A 75 -3.33 -2.16 -11.06
N LEU A 76 -3.85 -1.34 -11.98
CA LEU A 76 -4.21 -1.80 -13.33
C LEU A 76 -3.00 -2.36 -14.05
N ALA A 77 -1.84 -1.70 -13.95
CA ALA A 77 -0.60 -2.20 -14.55
C ALA A 77 -0.20 -3.58 -14.00
N GLN A 78 -0.25 -3.79 -12.68
CA GLN A 78 0.04 -5.09 -12.07
C GLN A 78 -0.95 -6.19 -12.49
N GLU A 79 -2.24 -5.88 -12.56
CA GLU A 79 -3.26 -6.84 -13.01
C GLU A 79 -3.02 -7.28 -14.45
N TRP A 80 -2.71 -6.33 -15.35
CA TRP A 80 -2.34 -6.64 -16.73
C TRP A 80 -1.09 -7.51 -16.84
N THR A 81 -0.03 -7.22 -16.07
CA THR A 81 1.18 -8.04 -16.06
C THR A 81 0.91 -9.47 -15.60
N ARG A 82 0.07 -9.67 -14.57
CA ARG A 82 -0.31 -11.02 -14.12
C ARG A 82 -1.09 -11.81 -15.17
N ILE A 83 -2.01 -11.15 -15.87
CA ILE A 83 -2.79 -11.80 -16.93
C ILE A 83 -1.86 -12.27 -18.05
N THR A 84 -0.95 -11.41 -18.52
CA THR A 84 -0.01 -11.78 -19.59
C THR A 84 0.94 -12.90 -19.15
N ALA A 85 1.49 -12.84 -17.94
CA ALA A 85 2.38 -13.89 -17.42
C ALA A 85 1.66 -15.24 -17.24
N GLY A 86 0.38 -15.24 -16.84
CA GLY A 86 -0.42 -16.46 -16.75
C GLY A 86 -0.73 -17.08 -18.11
N ILE A 87 -0.95 -16.25 -19.13
CA ILE A 87 -1.16 -16.72 -20.51
C ILE A 87 0.11 -17.37 -21.08
N GLU A 88 1.29 -16.79 -20.83
CA GLU A 88 2.57 -17.35 -21.30
C GLU A 88 2.92 -18.67 -20.62
N ALA A 89 2.65 -18.82 -19.32
CA ALA A 89 2.89 -20.06 -18.59
C ALA A 89 1.98 -21.22 -19.05
N ASP A 90 0.72 -20.93 -19.40
CA ASP A 90 -0.24 -21.92 -19.91
C ASP A 90 0.12 -22.40 -21.33
N ASP A 91 0.81 -21.58 -22.13
CA ASP A 91 1.30 -21.94 -23.47
C ASP A 91 2.55 -22.84 -23.39
N GLU A 92 3.45 -22.63 -22.41
CA GLU A 92 4.64 -23.46 -22.21
C GLU A 92 4.31 -24.88 -21.66
N GLU A 93 3.25 -25.02 -20.86
CA GLU A 93 2.78 -26.33 -20.37
C GLU A 93 2.06 -27.18 -21.44
N GLN A 94 1.57 -26.58 -22.53
CA GLN A 94 0.89 -27.30 -23.62
C GLN A 94 1.86 -27.88 -24.68
N GLU A 95 3.12 -27.43 -24.71
CA GLU A 95 4.15 -27.90 -25.66
C GLU A 95 5.11 -28.96 -25.08
N SER A 96 4.94 -29.37 -23.82
CA SER A 96 5.75 -30.40 -23.13
C SER A 96 5.04 -31.74 -22.96
#